data_AF-A0A5B9QDL9-F1
#
_entry.id   AF-A0A5B9QDL9-F1
#
_cell.length_a   1.000
_cell.length_b   1.000
_cell.length_c   1.000
_cell.angle_alpha   90.00
_cell.angle_beta   90.00
_cell.angle_gamma   90.00
#
_symmetry.space_group_name_H-M   'P 1'
#
loop_
_entity.id
_entity.type
_entity.pdbx_description
1 polymer ?
#
loop_
_entity_poly.entity_id
_entity_poly.type
_entity_poly.pdbx_seq_one_letter_code
_entity_poly.pdbx_strand_id
1 'polypeptide(L)'
;MNMSPQDQDLEEQLRASLGTAPTPDFDSWCKRHPDATAVLKSLAPPAHTHELSKYIDRRTVMIISKVLAASLLIVCGLMWIGPDSNTLSQSAFANSIPGIDNVQTMKWTSTIYIRLSDKDGKKSLIRKERRLYAYRHPGQYRETFLDEEGKPYSVEITDLNAGRMLTLDLREKKAVLKFPPFRRDLRSPFAWVGDMIRERKYPGDGEGCRVKSVSLQGQKEIDRIQANVVRVITLNGLDQNDHRTDFFFDASTKQLVGMWGPNEVDLEFETLENGASVSKNEWYRMEPIGGLTHEIVLDTKIAASEFSLDPPADYAFEKMAKPTVTEGEMIAYLGAAARFNNQVFPESPYNAFDSDKFNAASYKDPKDRTKVEQAMIDIRDKIMMREIYRSPVKQFEEDQTVPNSFYYVGTGVEIGQADKIVGWYRLRQGKQLRAFYGDLSVKDITESQLPLNLLEQ
;
A
#
# COMPACT_ATOMS: atom_id res chain seq x y z
N MET A 1 13.99 -18.37 -12.67
CA MET A 1 15.29 -17.66 -12.71
C MET A 1 16.19 -18.33 -11.69
N ASN A 2 17.42 -18.68 -12.06
CA ASN A 2 18.38 -19.18 -11.07
C ASN A 2 18.80 -18.00 -10.19
N MET A 3 18.84 -18.21 -8.87
CA MET A 3 19.35 -17.21 -7.93
C MET A 3 20.78 -16.84 -8.27
N SER A 4 21.15 -15.57 -8.05
CA SER A 4 22.55 -15.22 -8.07
C SER A 4 23.26 -15.87 -6.85
N PRO A 5 24.55 -16.21 -6.93
CA PRO A 5 25.31 -16.68 -5.77
C PRO A 5 25.22 -15.76 -4.56
N GLN A 6 25.06 -14.44 -4.77
CA GLN A 6 24.90 -13.45 -3.70
C GLN A 6 23.58 -13.61 -2.93
N ASP A 7 22.51 -14.09 -3.57
CA ASP A 7 21.22 -14.31 -2.91
C ASP A 7 21.24 -15.55 -2.01
N GLN A 8 22.07 -16.56 -2.34
CA GLN A 8 22.21 -17.77 -1.53
C GLN A 8 22.94 -17.49 -0.22
N ASP A 9 24.06 -16.76 -0.28
CA ASP A 9 24.81 -16.35 0.90
C ASP A 9 23.97 -15.51 1.87
N LEU A 10 23.13 -14.61 1.33
CA LEU A 10 22.21 -13.82 2.13
C LEU A 10 21.16 -14.69 2.85
N GLU A 11 20.60 -15.68 2.16
CA GLU A 11 19.62 -16.58 2.75
C GLU A 11 20.21 -17.41 3.89
N GLU A 12 21.43 -17.91 3.71
CA GLU A 12 22.16 -18.62 4.76
C GLU A 12 22.48 -17.71 5.95
N GLN A 13 22.88 -16.45 5.70
CA GLN A 13 23.10 -15.46 6.77
C GLN A 13 21.80 -15.12 7.51
N LEU A 14 20.68 -14.93 6.80
CA LEU A 14 19.37 -14.71 7.42
C LEU A 14 18.95 -15.92 8.27
N ARG A 15 19.17 -17.13 7.76
CA ARG A 15 18.86 -18.37 8.50
C ARG A 15 19.73 -18.52 9.75
N ALA A 16 21.03 -18.24 9.65
CA ALA A 16 21.97 -18.34 10.76
C ALA A 16 21.68 -17.30 11.86
N SER A 17 21.34 -16.07 11.47
CA SER A 17 21.09 -14.96 12.40
C SER A 17 19.71 -14.97 13.04
N LEU A 18 18.67 -15.35 12.28
CA LEU A 18 17.32 -15.45 12.80
C LEU A 18 17.12 -16.76 13.57
N GLY A 19 18.01 -17.73 13.41
CA GLY A 19 17.92 -19.03 14.06
C GLY A 19 16.85 -19.93 13.43
N THR A 20 16.70 -21.13 13.97
CA THR A 20 15.62 -22.03 13.58
C THR A 20 14.28 -21.43 14.00
N ALA A 21 13.29 -21.43 13.08
CA ALA A 21 11.93 -21.05 13.42
C ALA A 21 11.47 -21.85 14.66
N PRO A 22 10.86 -21.22 15.67
CA PRO A 22 10.39 -21.93 16.84
C PRO A 22 9.41 -23.02 16.42
N THR A 23 9.59 -24.23 16.94
CA THR A 23 8.65 -25.33 16.72
C THR A 23 7.26 -24.87 17.15
N PRO A 24 6.21 -24.98 16.30
CA PRO A 24 4.87 -24.57 16.68
C PRO A 24 4.43 -25.26 17.97
N ASP A 25 4.18 -24.49 19.02
CA ASP A 25 3.64 -24.99 20.28
C ASP A 25 2.11 -24.98 20.23
N PHE A 26 1.57 -26.02 19.60
CA PHE A 26 0.13 -26.19 19.42
C PHE A 26 -0.61 -26.29 20.76
N ASP A 27 0.03 -26.83 21.80
CA ASP A 27 -0.56 -26.95 23.13
C ASP A 27 -0.71 -25.59 23.81
N SER A 28 0.33 -24.74 23.74
CA SER A 28 0.25 -23.36 24.22
C SER A 28 -0.72 -22.50 23.41
N TRP A 29 -0.83 -22.74 22.09
CA TRP A 29 -1.85 -22.10 21.27
C TRP A 29 -3.28 -22.52 21.68
N CYS A 30 -3.55 -23.82 21.85
CA CYS A 30 -4.84 -24.32 22.32
C CYS A 30 -5.23 -23.76 23.69
N LYS A 31 -4.25 -23.61 24.61
CA LYS A 31 -4.46 -22.97 25.92
C LYS A 31 -4.84 -21.49 25.81
N ARG A 32 -4.28 -20.76 24.85
CA ARG A 32 -4.57 -19.32 24.63
C ARG A 32 -5.88 -19.08 23.87
N HIS A 33 -6.37 -20.07 23.12
CA HIS A 33 -7.56 -19.95 22.27
C HIS A 33 -8.58 -21.07 22.54
N PRO A 34 -9.15 -21.14 23.76
CA PRO A 34 -10.08 -22.20 24.14
C PRO A 34 -11.34 -22.21 23.27
N ASP A 35 -11.83 -21.05 22.83
CA ASP A 35 -13.02 -20.92 21.98
C ASP A 35 -12.81 -21.52 20.59
N ALA A 36 -11.65 -21.26 19.97
CA ALA A 36 -11.28 -21.85 18.68
C ALA A 36 -11.12 -23.37 18.78
N THR A 37 -10.56 -23.84 19.90
CA THR A 37 -10.41 -25.28 20.17
C THR A 37 -11.78 -25.94 20.39
N ALA A 38 -12.73 -25.26 21.01
CA ALA A 38 -14.09 -25.75 21.18
C ALA A 38 -14.82 -25.91 19.84
N VAL A 39 -14.66 -24.96 18.91
CA VAL A 39 -15.20 -25.06 17.55
C VAL A 39 -14.60 -26.25 16.80
N LEU A 40 -13.28 -26.41 16.82
CA LEU A 40 -12.61 -27.55 16.18
C LEU A 40 -13.05 -28.90 16.77
N LYS A 41 -13.24 -28.97 18.09
CA LYS A 41 -13.78 -30.17 18.76
C LYS A 41 -15.24 -30.43 18.40
N SER A 42 -16.03 -29.40 18.13
CA SER A 42 -17.43 -29.56 17.68
C SER A 42 -17.56 -30.02 16.22
N LEU A 43 -16.52 -29.79 15.41
CA LEU A 43 -16.41 -30.28 14.03
C LEU A 43 -15.90 -31.72 13.96
N ALA A 44 -15.37 -32.26 15.05
CA ALA A 44 -15.03 -33.67 15.12
C ALA A 44 -16.32 -34.50 15.02
N PRO A 45 -16.41 -35.47 14.10
CA PRO A 45 -17.62 -36.28 13.95
C PRO A 45 -17.94 -36.96 15.29
N PRO A 46 -19.22 -36.95 15.71
CA PRO A 46 -19.62 -37.55 16.98
C PRO A 46 -19.23 -39.02 17.00
N ALA A 47 -18.75 -39.50 18.16
CA ALA A 47 -18.28 -40.87 18.40
C ALA A 47 -19.36 -41.98 18.22
N HIS A 48 -20.51 -41.67 17.63
CA HIS A 48 -21.66 -42.55 17.45
C HIS A 48 -21.89 -43.01 16.01
N THR A 49 -21.02 -42.73 15.04
CA THR A 49 -21.06 -43.40 13.73
C THR A 49 -20.43 -44.79 13.79
N HIS A 50 -20.97 -45.68 14.64
CA HIS A 50 -20.56 -47.08 14.75
C HIS A 50 -21.53 -48.07 14.08
N GLU A 51 -22.68 -47.60 13.58
CA GLU A 51 -23.73 -48.46 13.00
C GLU A 51 -23.59 -48.68 11.48
N LEU A 52 -22.86 -47.83 10.75
CA LEU A 52 -22.66 -47.98 9.30
C LEU A 52 -21.49 -48.91 8.91
N SER A 53 -20.79 -49.52 9.88
CA SER A 53 -19.60 -50.34 9.62
C SER A 53 -19.87 -51.84 9.42
N LYS A 54 -21.13 -52.28 9.28
CA LYS A 54 -21.46 -53.71 9.15
C LYS A 54 -21.19 -54.30 7.76
N TYR A 55 -20.85 -53.49 6.76
CA TYR A 55 -20.62 -53.96 5.38
C TYR A 55 -19.23 -53.69 4.82
N ILE A 56 -18.30 -53.12 5.60
CA ILE A 56 -16.94 -52.91 5.16
C ILE A 56 -16.01 -53.74 6.04
N ASP A 57 -15.42 -54.77 5.45
CA ASP A 57 -14.49 -55.69 6.11
C ASP A 57 -13.45 -54.88 6.91
N ARG A 58 -13.44 -55.10 8.24
CA ARG A 58 -12.55 -54.41 9.19
C ARG A 58 -11.09 -54.53 8.79
N ARG A 59 -10.73 -55.58 8.05
CA ARG A 59 -9.38 -55.78 7.51
C ARG A 59 -9.07 -54.77 6.42
N THR A 60 -10.02 -54.48 5.53
CA THR A 60 -9.88 -53.52 4.43
C THR A 60 -9.84 -52.08 4.95
N VAL A 61 -10.66 -51.73 5.96
CA VAL A 61 -10.63 -50.38 6.56
C VAL A 61 -9.33 -50.15 7.33
N MET A 62 -8.84 -51.14 8.10
CA MET A 62 -7.54 -50.99 8.79
C MET A 62 -6.36 -50.98 7.81
N ILE A 63 -6.43 -51.70 6.69
CA ILE A 63 -5.39 -51.63 5.65
C ILE A 63 -5.45 -50.27 4.96
N ILE A 64 -6.62 -49.78 4.56
CA ILE A 64 -6.78 -48.46 3.93
C ILE A 64 -6.38 -47.33 4.88
N SER A 65 -6.73 -47.39 6.18
CA SER A 65 -6.37 -46.36 7.14
C SER A 65 -4.88 -46.39 7.50
N LYS A 66 -4.26 -47.58 7.60
CA LYS A 66 -2.82 -47.71 7.79
C LYS A 66 -2.03 -47.34 6.53
N VAL A 67 -2.56 -47.65 5.35
CA VAL A 67 -1.97 -47.22 4.07
C VAL A 67 -2.12 -45.72 3.90
N LEU A 68 -3.25 -45.10 4.24
CA LEU A 68 -3.44 -43.63 4.22
C LEU A 68 -2.57 -42.92 5.26
N ALA A 69 -2.49 -43.41 6.49
CA ALA A 69 -1.62 -42.82 7.51
C ALA A 69 -0.14 -43.02 7.16
N ALA A 70 0.26 -44.19 6.67
CA ALA A 70 1.62 -44.44 6.20
C ALA A 70 1.94 -43.65 4.93
N SER A 71 1.01 -43.49 3.99
CA SER A 71 1.24 -42.67 2.79
C SER A 71 1.22 -41.17 3.08
N LEU A 72 0.47 -40.68 4.07
CA LEU A 72 0.61 -39.31 4.58
C LEU A 72 1.96 -39.11 5.29
N LEU A 73 2.40 -40.07 6.11
CA LEU A 73 3.73 -40.00 6.75
C LEU A 73 4.89 -40.18 5.77
N ILE A 74 4.70 -40.97 4.70
CA ILE A 74 5.67 -41.13 3.61
C ILE A 74 5.63 -39.91 2.69
N VAL A 75 4.49 -39.28 2.42
CA VAL A 75 4.43 -38.03 1.65
C VAL A 75 5.03 -36.87 2.45
N CYS A 76 4.70 -36.74 3.75
CA CYS A 76 5.34 -35.75 4.63
C CYS A 76 6.83 -36.06 4.86
N GLY A 77 7.22 -37.33 4.95
CA GLY A 77 8.61 -37.75 5.09
C GLY A 77 9.43 -37.63 3.80
N LEU A 78 8.86 -37.92 2.63
CA LEU A 78 9.52 -37.74 1.33
C LEU A 78 9.59 -36.26 0.93
N MET A 79 8.65 -35.42 1.39
CA MET A 79 8.79 -33.95 1.33
C MET A 79 9.93 -33.43 2.21
N TRP A 80 10.42 -34.22 3.19
CA TRP A 80 11.53 -33.86 4.08
C TRP A 80 12.88 -34.50 3.69
N ILE A 81 12.89 -35.60 2.91
CA ILE A 81 14.11 -36.42 2.67
C ILE A 81 14.41 -36.57 1.16
N GLY A 82 13.75 -35.82 0.27
CA GLY A 82 14.10 -35.80 -1.15
C GLY A 82 15.56 -35.33 -1.35
N PRO A 83 16.37 -35.92 -2.25
CA PRO A 83 17.78 -35.53 -2.46
C PRO A 83 18.00 -34.08 -2.90
N ASP A 84 16.92 -33.36 -3.25
CA ASP A 84 16.91 -31.93 -3.58
C ASP A 84 16.49 -31.02 -2.39
N SER A 85 16.29 -31.59 -1.19
CA SER A 85 15.79 -30.89 0.02
C SER A 85 16.81 -29.99 0.73
N ASN A 86 18.02 -29.84 0.19
CA ASN A 86 18.91 -28.74 0.61
C ASN A 86 18.45 -27.37 0.08
N THR A 87 17.48 -27.36 -0.84
CA THR A 87 16.58 -26.21 -0.97
C THR A 87 15.40 -26.45 -0.03
N LEU A 88 15.60 -26.20 1.27
CA LEU A 88 14.53 -25.63 2.08
C LEU A 88 14.00 -24.47 1.25
N SER A 89 12.87 -24.68 0.57
CA SER A 89 12.38 -23.72 -0.41
C SER A 89 12.41 -22.34 0.23
N GLN A 90 12.77 -21.30 -0.53
CA GLN A 90 12.71 -19.89 -0.12
C GLN A 90 11.41 -19.52 0.63
N SER A 91 10.38 -20.36 0.53
CA SER A 91 9.08 -20.30 1.20
C SER A 91 9.08 -20.61 2.71
N ALA A 92 10.02 -21.38 3.29
CA ALA A 92 9.82 -21.91 4.65
C ALA A 92 9.92 -20.85 5.78
N PHE A 93 10.80 -19.86 5.64
CA PHE A 93 10.83 -18.68 6.53
C PHE A 93 9.89 -17.56 6.04
N ALA A 94 9.41 -17.67 4.80
CA ALA A 94 8.72 -16.62 4.08
C ALA A 94 7.19 -16.78 4.09
N ASN A 95 6.61 -17.98 4.19
CA ASN A 95 5.17 -18.15 3.93
C ASN A 95 4.25 -17.31 4.83
N SER A 96 4.70 -16.92 6.01
CA SER A 96 4.05 -15.88 6.80
C SER A 96 5.06 -15.18 7.70
N ILE A 97 5.11 -13.86 7.69
CA ILE A 97 5.78 -13.13 8.76
C ILE A 97 4.80 -13.04 9.92
N PRO A 98 5.13 -13.58 11.11
CA PRO A 98 4.21 -13.59 12.24
C PRO A 98 3.68 -12.19 12.54
N GLY A 99 2.35 -12.05 12.55
CA GLY A 99 1.70 -10.77 12.85
C GLY A 99 1.59 -9.78 11.69
N ILE A 100 1.87 -10.20 10.45
CA ILE A 100 1.77 -9.34 9.28
C ILE A 100 0.60 -9.74 8.37
N ASP A 101 0.57 -10.95 7.82
CA ASP A 101 -0.30 -11.23 6.65
C ASP A 101 -1.80 -11.40 6.99
N ASN A 102 -2.15 -11.80 8.22
CA ASN A 102 -3.53 -12.19 8.60
C ASN A 102 -3.96 -11.66 9.98
N VAL A 103 -3.59 -10.42 10.27
CA VAL A 103 -3.88 -9.76 11.55
C VAL A 103 -5.39 -9.56 11.71
N GLN A 104 -5.96 -9.96 12.85
CA GLN A 104 -7.37 -9.70 13.15
C GLN A 104 -7.59 -8.29 13.72
N THR A 105 -6.74 -7.89 14.64
CA THR A 105 -6.76 -6.57 15.28
C THR A 105 -5.34 -6.12 15.58
N MET A 106 -5.07 -4.83 15.45
CA MET A 106 -3.74 -4.27 15.73
C MET A 106 -3.84 -2.81 16.12
N LYS A 107 -2.93 -2.36 16.98
CA LYS A 107 -2.66 -0.95 17.26
C LYS A 107 -1.19 -0.67 16.99
N TRP A 108 -0.89 0.54 16.53
CA TRP A 108 0.48 1.01 16.37
C TRP A 108 0.52 2.53 16.45
N THR A 109 1.73 3.06 16.61
CA THR A 109 2.02 4.48 16.55
C THR A 109 2.83 4.75 15.29
N SER A 110 2.57 5.88 14.63
CA SER A 110 3.54 6.44 13.68
C SER A 110 3.98 7.82 14.12
N THR A 111 5.28 8.06 14.07
CA THR A 111 5.92 9.34 14.30
C THR A 111 6.49 9.83 12.98
N ILE A 112 5.94 10.92 12.45
CA ILE A 112 6.38 11.54 11.20
C ILE A 112 7.30 12.71 11.56
N TYR A 113 8.47 12.74 10.93
CA TYR A 113 9.42 13.84 11.06
C TYR A 113 9.26 14.78 9.88
N ILE A 114 9.01 16.05 10.17
CA ILE A 114 8.73 17.09 9.19
C ILE A 114 9.77 18.19 9.33
N ARG A 115 10.51 18.47 8.26
CA ARG A 115 11.36 19.65 8.14
C ARG A 115 10.47 20.85 7.86
N LEU A 116 10.49 21.81 8.78
CA LEU A 116 9.87 23.12 8.60
C LEU A 116 10.96 24.10 8.19
N SER A 117 10.76 24.81 7.07
CA SER A 117 11.73 25.79 6.57
C SER A 117 11.09 27.17 6.40
N ASP A 118 11.87 28.23 6.66
CA ASP A 118 11.45 29.60 6.37
C ASP A 118 11.36 29.84 4.84
N LYS A 119 10.84 31.00 4.45
CA LYS A 119 10.61 31.33 3.03
C LYS A 119 11.88 31.21 2.17
N ASP A 120 13.03 31.54 2.74
CA ASP A 120 14.32 31.50 2.04
C ASP A 120 15.05 30.16 2.18
N GLY A 121 14.50 29.21 2.95
CA GLY A 121 15.12 27.91 3.25
C GLY A 121 16.37 27.98 4.13
N LYS A 122 16.69 29.16 4.71
CA LYS A 122 17.92 29.39 5.48
C LYS A 122 17.81 28.91 6.91
N LYS A 123 16.61 28.95 7.48
CA LYS A 123 16.31 28.39 8.79
C LYS A 123 15.43 27.17 8.58
N SER A 124 15.81 26.08 9.23
CA SER A 124 14.97 24.89 9.30
C SER A 124 14.95 24.34 10.73
N LEU A 125 13.87 23.65 11.06
CA LEU A 125 13.78 22.80 12.23
C LEU A 125 13.04 21.52 11.89
N ILE A 126 13.16 20.53 12.78
CA ILE A 126 12.45 19.27 12.65
C ILE A 126 11.30 19.27 13.67
N ARG A 127 10.08 19.07 13.20
CA ARG A 127 8.90 18.85 14.04
C ARG A 127 8.48 17.39 13.97
N LYS A 128 8.00 16.83 15.08
CA LYS A 128 7.40 15.51 15.13
C LYS A 128 5.88 15.63 15.08
N GLU A 129 5.25 14.76 14.32
CA GLU A 129 3.80 14.55 14.36
C GLU A 129 3.54 13.10 14.75
N ARG A 130 2.90 12.89 15.90
CA ARG A 130 2.54 11.56 16.37
C ARG A 130 1.10 11.24 15.98
N ARG A 131 0.90 10.02 15.48
CA ARG A 131 -0.41 9.48 15.10
C ARG A 131 -0.62 8.12 15.75
N LEU A 132 -1.83 7.87 16.20
CA LEU A 132 -2.24 6.58 16.74
C LEU A 132 -3.12 5.86 15.72
N TYR A 133 -2.86 4.57 15.55
CA TYR A 133 -3.60 3.75 14.61
C TYR A 133 -4.23 2.56 15.30
N ALA A 134 -5.40 2.18 14.79
CA ALA A 134 -6.05 0.93 15.08
C ALA A 134 -6.54 0.29 13.77
N TYR A 135 -6.47 -1.02 13.71
CA TYR A 135 -6.97 -1.82 12.59
C TYR A 135 -7.84 -2.96 13.11
N ARG A 136 -8.89 -3.26 12.36
CA ARG A 136 -9.72 -4.44 12.52
C ARG A 136 -9.99 -5.06 11.15
N HIS A 137 -9.72 -6.35 11.04
CA HIS A 137 -9.94 -7.09 9.82
C HIS A 137 -11.44 -7.30 9.55
N PRO A 138 -11.87 -7.28 8.27
CA PRO A 138 -11.12 -6.85 7.08
C PRO A 138 -11.24 -5.34 6.85
N GLY A 139 -10.12 -4.68 6.58
CA GLY A 139 -10.11 -3.34 5.95
C GLY A 139 -10.70 -2.19 6.77
N GLN A 140 -10.88 -2.32 8.09
CA GLN A 140 -11.32 -1.23 8.96
C GLN A 140 -10.12 -0.57 9.64
N TYR A 141 -9.96 0.73 9.44
CA TYR A 141 -8.85 1.52 9.99
C TYR A 141 -9.40 2.68 10.81
N ARG A 142 -8.65 3.05 11.84
CA ARG A 142 -8.85 4.28 12.60
C ARG A 142 -7.49 4.94 12.79
N GLU A 143 -7.37 6.17 12.35
CA GLU A 143 -6.19 7.03 12.50
C GLU A 143 -6.57 8.20 13.40
N THR A 144 -5.76 8.49 14.42
CA THR A 144 -5.98 9.60 15.36
C THR A 144 -4.77 10.50 15.33
N PHE A 145 -4.99 11.75 14.93
CA PHE A 145 -3.98 12.78 14.83
C PHE A 145 -3.87 13.50 16.17
N LEU A 146 -2.65 13.60 16.69
CA LEU A 146 -2.34 14.24 17.97
C LEU A 146 -1.67 15.59 17.75
N ASP A 147 -2.01 16.59 18.57
CA ASP A 147 -1.30 17.86 18.61
C ASP A 147 0.04 17.75 19.37
N GLU A 148 0.75 18.87 19.52
CA GLU A 148 2.05 18.91 20.18
C GLU A 148 1.98 18.51 21.66
N GLU A 149 0.82 18.69 22.30
CA GLU A 149 0.53 18.23 23.67
C GLU A 149 0.07 16.76 23.74
N GLY A 150 0.02 16.07 22.60
CA GLY A 150 -0.44 14.68 22.51
C GLY A 150 -1.95 14.51 22.62
N LYS A 151 -2.74 15.58 22.47
CA LYS A 151 -4.20 15.51 22.51
C LYS A 151 -4.76 15.25 21.10
N PRO A 152 -5.77 14.37 20.97
CA PRO A 152 -6.47 14.18 19.70
C PRO A 152 -7.11 15.47 19.21
N TYR A 153 -6.89 15.83 17.95
CA TYR A 153 -7.60 16.92 17.29
C TYR A 153 -8.39 16.47 16.05
N SER A 154 -8.00 15.35 15.43
CA SER A 154 -8.70 14.75 14.30
C SER A 154 -8.72 13.22 14.40
N VAL A 155 -9.79 12.60 13.91
CA VAL A 155 -9.92 11.14 13.78
C VAL A 155 -10.42 10.81 12.38
N GLU A 156 -9.74 9.88 11.71
CA GLU A 156 -10.20 9.31 10.44
C GLU A 156 -10.53 7.83 10.62
N ILE A 157 -11.76 7.46 10.26
CA ILE A 157 -12.23 6.08 10.32
C ILE A 157 -12.50 5.63 8.89
N THR A 158 -11.83 4.59 8.42
CA THR A 158 -11.98 4.06 7.07
C THR A 158 -12.53 2.65 7.10
N ASP A 159 -13.53 2.37 6.28
CA ASP A 159 -13.97 1.02 5.96
C ASP A 159 -13.79 0.81 4.45
N LEU A 160 -12.75 0.05 4.09
CA LEU A 160 -12.41 -0.19 2.69
C LEU A 160 -13.42 -1.08 1.97
N ASN A 161 -14.11 -1.97 2.67
CA ASN A 161 -15.16 -2.81 2.08
C ASN A 161 -16.38 -1.96 1.72
N ALA A 162 -16.73 -1.01 2.60
CA ALA A 162 -17.78 -0.03 2.32
C ALA A 162 -17.34 1.05 1.31
N GLY A 163 -16.03 1.19 1.07
CA GLY A 163 -15.44 2.25 0.25
C GLY A 163 -15.70 3.64 0.83
N ARG A 164 -15.69 3.78 2.16
CA ARG A 164 -16.05 5.01 2.87
C ARG A 164 -15.05 5.36 3.96
N MET A 165 -14.96 6.66 4.24
CA MET A 165 -14.16 7.25 5.29
C MET A 165 -14.97 8.33 6.01
N LEU A 166 -14.97 8.31 7.34
CA LEU A 166 -15.48 9.38 8.19
C LEU A 166 -14.29 10.15 8.79
N THR A 167 -14.19 11.43 8.47
CA THR A 167 -13.23 12.35 9.12
C THR A 167 -13.96 13.15 10.19
N LEU A 168 -13.42 13.16 11.40
CA LEU A 168 -13.93 13.90 12.55
C LEU A 168 -12.94 15.00 12.92
N ASP A 169 -13.35 16.25 12.79
CA ASP A 169 -12.69 17.38 13.42
C ASP A 169 -13.22 17.51 14.84
N LEU A 170 -12.37 17.21 15.83
CA LEU A 170 -12.79 17.16 17.23
C LEU A 170 -12.93 18.56 17.85
N ARG A 171 -12.31 19.58 17.26
CA ARG A 171 -12.35 20.97 17.75
C ARG A 171 -13.59 21.67 17.24
N GLU A 172 -13.86 21.56 15.94
CA GLU A 172 -15.03 22.15 15.29
C GLU A 172 -16.29 21.30 15.43
N LYS A 173 -16.17 20.09 16.00
CA LYS A 173 -17.23 19.07 16.05
C LYS A 173 -17.88 18.86 14.69
N LYS A 174 -17.05 18.71 13.67
CA LYS A 174 -17.47 18.48 12.29
C LYS A 174 -17.18 17.04 11.88
N ALA A 175 -18.14 16.38 11.28
CA ALA A 175 -18.01 15.04 10.74
C ALA A 175 -18.24 15.06 9.22
N VAL A 176 -17.29 14.55 8.44
CA VAL A 176 -17.36 14.49 6.98
C VAL A 176 -17.26 13.04 6.52
N LEU A 177 -18.34 12.52 5.94
CA LEU A 177 -18.34 11.20 5.30
C LEU A 177 -17.97 11.34 3.82
N LYS A 178 -16.86 10.74 3.42
CA LYS A 178 -16.28 10.83 2.07
C LYS A 178 -15.73 9.48 1.59
N PHE A 179 -15.10 9.46 0.42
CA PHE A 179 -14.40 8.29 -0.10
C PHE A 179 -12.94 8.30 0.39
N PRO A 180 -12.35 7.13 0.69
CA PRO A 180 -10.96 7.08 1.12
C PRO A 180 -10.05 7.50 -0.05
N PRO A 181 -9.08 8.41 0.18
CA PRO A 181 -8.19 8.90 -0.87
C PRO A 181 -7.17 7.86 -1.35
N PHE A 182 -6.89 6.84 -0.53
CA PHE A 182 -5.90 5.81 -0.81
C PHE A 182 -6.51 4.41 -0.72
N ARG A 183 -6.03 3.50 -1.57
CA ARG A 183 -6.29 2.07 -1.42
C ARG A 183 -5.28 1.51 -0.43
N ARG A 184 -5.75 0.90 0.67
CA ARG A 184 -4.89 0.08 1.52
C ARG A 184 -5.18 -1.39 1.23
N ASP A 185 -4.24 -2.24 1.64
CA ASP A 185 -4.37 -3.69 1.49
C ASP A 185 -5.46 -4.24 2.42
N LEU A 186 -6.43 -4.98 1.88
CA LEU A 186 -7.51 -5.59 2.66
C LEU A 186 -7.03 -6.73 3.59
N ARG A 187 -5.86 -7.32 3.31
CA ARG A 187 -5.27 -8.39 4.11
C ARG A 187 -4.88 -7.87 5.50
N SER A 188 -4.06 -6.81 5.53
CA SER A 188 -3.49 -6.24 6.74
C SER A 188 -2.76 -4.92 6.47
N PRO A 189 -2.64 -3.99 7.47
CA PRO A 189 -1.88 -2.75 7.33
C PRO A 189 -0.43 -2.92 6.85
N PHE A 190 0.20 -4.07 7.14
CA PHE A 190 1.61 -4.33 6.85
C PHE A 190 1.83 -5.50 5.90
N ALA A 191 0.80 -6.06 5.26
CA ALA A 191 0.93 -7.22 4.35
C ALA A 191 2.04 -7.02 3.29
N TRP A 192 2.18 -5.79 2.83
CA TRP A 192 3.20 -5.36 1.88
C TRP A 192 4.66 -5.57 2.33
N VAL A 193 4.93 -5.61 3.65
CA VAL A 193 6.26 -5.92 4.18
C VAL A 193 6.68 -7.32 3.76
N GLY A 194 5.75 -8.27 3.83
CA GLY A 194 5.94 -9.62 3.36
C GLY A 194 6.17 -9.66 1.85
N ASP A 195 5.38 -8.93 1.07
CA ASP A 195 5.55 -8.86 -0.39
C ASP A 195 6.94 -8.29 -0.78
N MET A 196 7.43 -7.27 -0.07
CA MET A 196 8.74 -6.68 -0.31
C MET A 196 9.89 -7.63 0.02
N ILE A 197 9.86 -8.25 1.19
CA ILE A 197 10.97 -9.11 1.64
C ILE A 197 11.01 -10.40 0.82
N ARG A 198 9.85 -11.00 0.55
CA ARG A 198 9.73 -12.34 -0.03
C ARG A 198 9.63 -12.33 -1.54
N GLU A 199 8.68 -11.55 -2.05
CA GLU A 199 8.37 -11.53 -3.48
C GLU A 199 9.19 -10.48 -4.22
N ARG A 200 9.90 -9.61 -3.49
CA ARG A 200 10.65 -8.48 -4.05
C ARG A 200 9.74 -7.51 -4.83
N LYS A 201 8.48 -7.44 -4.41
CA LYS A 201 7.44 -6.59 -5.00
C LYS A 201 7.03 -5.50 -4.02
N TYR A 202 6.89 -4.28 -4.53
CA TYR A 202 6.23 -3.21 -3.80
C TYR A 202 4.76 -3.17 -4.23
N PRO A 203 3.78 -3.37 -3.34
CA PRO A 203 2.37 -3.35 -3.72
C PRO A 203 1.88 -1.91 -3.91
N GLY A 204 1.02 -1.73 -4.91
CA GLY A 204 0.33 -0.46 -5.16
C GLY A 204 0.96 0.43 -6.24
N ASP A 205 2.23 0.23 -6.56
CA ASP A 205 2.90 1.01 -7.60
C ASP A 205 2.94 0.20 -8.90
N GLY A 206 2.07 0.57 -9.84
CA GLY A 206 2.12 0.03 -11.20
C GLY A 206 3.53 0.17 -11.76
N GLU A 207 4.16 -0.96 -12.09
CA GLU A 207 5.44 -1.12 -12.84
C GLU A 207 6.69 -0.33 -12.37
N GLY A 208 6.61 0.52 -11.36
CA GLY A 208 7.68 1.46 -11.02
C GLY A 208 8.63 0.98 -9.92
N CYS A 209 8.10 0.60 -8.76
CA CYS A 209 8.94 0.31 -7.59
C CYS A 209 9.39 -1.15 -7.56
N ARG A 210 10.71 -1.39 -7.61
CA ARG A 210 11.28 -2.74 -7.46
C ARG A 210 12.21 -2.83 -6.26
N VAL A 211 12.20 -3.96 -5.57
CA VAL A 211 13.17 -4.22 -4.49
C VAL A 211 14.54 -4.52 -5.12
N LYS A 212 15.51 -3.64 -4.86
CA LYS A 212 16.91 -3.75 -5.34
C LYS A 212 17.71 -4.68 -4.45
N SER A 213 17.57 -4.56 -3.14
CA SER A 213 18.25 -5.42 -2.18
C SER A 213 17.47 -5.55 -0.87
N VAL A 214 17.73 -6.65 -0.16
CA VAL A 214 17.28 -6.90 1.21
C VAL A 214 18.52 -7.39 1.94
N SER A 215 18.80 -6.87 3.13
CA SER A 215 20.01 -7.23 3.88
C SER A 215 19.80 -7.12 5.39
N LEU A 216 20.42 -8.02 6.15
CA LEU A 216 20.46 -7.93 7.60
C LEU A 216 21.53 -6.94 8.05
N GLN A 217 21.15 -5.99 8.91
CA GLN A 217 22.04 -4.92 9.40
C GLN A 217 22.56 -5.16 10.84
N GLY A 218 22.17 -6.28 11.45
CA GLY A 218 22.50 -6.61 12.84
C GLY A 218 21.29 -6.43 13.77
N GLN A 219 21.57 -6.06 15.02
CA GLN A 219 20.57 -5.88 16.06
C GLN A 219 20.57 -4.45 16.61
N LYS A 220 19.38 -3.97 16.98
CA LYS A 220 19.16 -2.65 17.54
C LYS A 220 18.00 -2.67 18.53
N GLU A 221 18.08 -1.85 19.57
CA GLU A 221 16.97 -1.66 20.49
C GLU A 221 15.97 -0.64 19.94
N ILE A 222 14.68 -0.97 19.95
CA ILE A 222 13.57 -0.08 19.63
C ILE A 222 12.45 -0.31 20.63
N ASP A 223 11.92 0.74 21.26
CA ASP A 223 10.89 0.63 22.31
C ASP A 223 11.21 -0.40 23.41
N ARG A 224 12.50 -0.49 23.81
CA ARG A 224 13.04 -1.47 24.77
C ARG A 224 12.98 -2.94 24.32
N ILE A 225 12.75 -3.17 23.03
CA ILE A 225 12.77 -4.49 22.40
C ILE A 225 14.07 -4.59 21.59
N GLN A 226 14.84 -5.64 21.84
CA GLN A 226 15.98 -5.99 21.00
C GLN A 226 15.46 -6.59 19.69
N ALA A 227 15.75 -5.96 18.57
CA ALA A 227 15.24 -6.34 17.26
C ALA A 227 16.36 -6.58 16.24
N ASN A 228 16.20 -7.60 15.39
CA ASN A 228 16.98 -7.75 14.18
C ASN A 228 16.52 -6.71 13.15
N VAL A 229 17.47 -6.03 12.52
CA VAL A 229 17.20 -4.98 11.54
C VAL A 229 17.37 -5.56 10.13
N VAL A 230 16.28 -5.60 9.37
CA VAL A 230 16.27 -5.99 7.96
C VAL A 230 16.07 -4.74 7.12
N ARG A 231 17.10 -4.35 6.37
CA ARG A 231 17.05 -3.21 5.45
C ARG A 231 16.59 -3.66 4.09
N VAL A 232 15.69 -2.90 3.50
CA VAL A 232 15.24 -3.06 2.12
C VAL A 232 15.53 -1.78 1.35
N ILE A 233 16.26 -1.92 0.24
CA ILE A 233 16.46 -0.85 -0.72
C ILE A 233 15.53 -1.11 -1.90
N THR A 234 14.70 -0.14 -2.22
CA THR A 234 13.84 -0.14 -3.40
C THR A 234 14.34 0.90 -4.39
N LEU A 235 14.16 0.63 -5.68
CA LEU A 235 14.37 1.60 -6.74
C LEU A 235 12.98 2.11 -7.15
N ASN A 236 12.73 3.41 -7.01
CA ASN A 236 11.50 4.00 -7.48
C ASN A 236 11.59 4.24 -9.00
N GLY A 237 10.65 3.68 -9.75
CA GLY A 237 10.68 3.71 -11.20
C GLY A 237 10.48 5.10 -11.79
N LEU A 238 9.91 6.05 -11.03
CA LEU A 238 9.62 7.39 -11.50
C LEU A 238 10.86 8.29 -11.48
N ASP A 239 11.64 8.27 -10.40
CA ASP A 239 12.81 9.14 -10.22
C ASP A 239 14.14 8.37 -10.27
N GLN A 240 14.09 7.04 -10.35
CA GLN A 240 15.25 6.14 -10.31
C GLN A 240 16.11 6.32 -9.04
N ASN A 241 15.53 6.88 -7.98
CA ASN A 241 16.22 7.01 -6.70
C ASN A 241 16.06 5.74 -5.87
N ASP A 242 17.10 5.45 -5.10
CA ASP A 242 17.05 4.39 -4.09
C ASP A 242 16.26 4.92 -2.87
N HIS A 243 15.27 4.16 -2.42
CA HIS A 243 14.59 4.38 -1.15
C HIS A 243 14.93 3.27 -0.17
N ARG A 244 15.22 3.67 1.06
CA ARG A 244 15.53 2.75 2.17
C ARG A 244 14.30 2.54 3.04
N THR A 245 14.11 1.32 3.50
CA THR A 245 13.20 1.01 4.61
C THR A 245 13.86 -0.02 5.50
N ASP A 246 13.98 0.28 6.79
CA ASP A 246 14.47 -0.65 7.80
C ASP A 246 13.29 -1.25 8.56
N PHE A 247 13.17 -2.57 8.53
CA PHE A 247 12.18 -3.33 9.29
C PHE A 247 12.83 -3.88 10.56
N PHE A 248 12.18 -3.70 11.69
CA PHE A 248 12.64 -4.16 12.99
C PHE A 248 11.82 -5.38 13.40
N PHE A 249 12.48 -6.53 13.49
CA PHE A 249 11.88 -7.79 13.92
C PHE A 249 12.38 -8.17 15.30
N ASP A 250 11.50 -8.32 16.28
CA ASP A 250 11.85 -8.79 17.63
C ASP A 250 12.79 -10.00 17.55
N ALA A 251 13.94 -9.92 18.22
CA ALA A 251 14.98 -10.92 18.11
C ALA A 251 14.53 -12.31 18.61
N SER A 252 13.57 -12.35 19.54
CA SER A 252 13.03 -13.56 20.14
C SER A 252 11.81 -14.09 19.39
N THR A 253 10.81 -13.23 19.13
CA THR A 253 9.51 -13.66 18.58
C THR A 253 9.45 -13.58 17.06
N LYS A 254 10.40 -12.87 16.43
CA LYS A 254 10.45 -12.57 14.99
C LYS A 254 9.25 -11.76 14.49
N GLN A 255 8.45 -11.19 15.39
CA GLN A 255 7.36 -10.30 15.05
C GLN A 255 7.89 -8.95 14.60
N LEU A 256 7.20 -8.31 13.66
CA LEU A 256 7.48 -6.93 13.28
C LEU A 256 7.10 -6.01 14.45
N VAL A 257 8.08 -5.26 14.96
CA VAL A 257 7.91 -4.33 16.08
C VAL A 257 8.10 -2.88 15.70
N GLY A 258 8.72 -2.61 14.54
CA GLY A 258 8.83 -1.27 14.01
C GLY A 258 9.31 -1.21 12.58
N MET A 259 9.25 -0.02 12.01
CA MET A 259 9.64 0.28 10.63
C MET A 259 10.15 1.71 10.55
N TRP A 260 11.30 1.91 9.90
CA TRP A 260 11.88 3.22 9.64
C TRP A 260 12.00 3.44 8.14
N GLY A 261 11.35 4.47 7.60
CA GLY A 261 11.47 4.89 6.21
C GLY A 261 11.94 6.33 6.13
N PRO A 262 13.25 6.59 5.93
CA PRO A 262 13.74 7.94 5.70
C PRO A 262 13.51 8.34 4.23
N ASN A 263 13.30 9.64 3.98
CA ASN A 263 13.23 10.17 2.61
C ASN A 263 14.62 10.40 2.00
N GLU A 264 15.65 10.49 2.85
CA GLU A 264 17.06 10.56 2.45
C GLU A 264 17.74 9.26 2.91
N VAL A 265 18.40 8.51 2.01
CA VAL A 265 18.92 7.15 2.29
C VAL A 265 19.85 7.09 3.51
N ASP A 266 20.64 8.14 3.71
CA ASP A 266 21.66 8.23 4.77
C ASP A 266 21.13 8.83 6.08
N LEU A 267 19.83 9.14 6.14
CA LEU A 267 19.23 9.78 7.31
C LEU A 267 18.82 8.74 8.36
N GLU A 268 19.58 8.71 9.46
CA GLU A 268 19.29 7.87 10.61
C GLU A 268 18.21 8.49 11.52
N PHE A 269 17.34 7.65 12.09
CA PHE A 269 16.22 8.14 12.91
C PHE A 269 16.70 8.85 14.19
N GLU A 270 17.81 8.43 14.80
CA GLU A 270 18.36 9.08 16.00
C GLU A 270 18.77 10.53 15.77
N THR A 271 19.26 10.83 14.57
CA THR A 271 19.63 12.19 14.17
C THR A 271 18.41 13.10 14.21
N LEU A 272 17.28 12.62 13.71
CA LEU A 272 16.03 13.38 13.73
C LEU A 272 15.40 13.45 15.11
N GLU A 273 15.48 12.37 15.87
CA GLU A 273 14.92 12.29 17.21
C GLU A 273 15.55 13.33 18.15
N ASN A 274 16.87 13.49 18.06
CA ASN A 274 17.66 14.47 18.82
C ASN A 274 17.56 15.91 18.28
N GLY A 275 17.32 16.06 16.98
CA GLY A 275 17.24 17.38 16.31
C GLY A 275 15.86 18.04 16.35
N ALA A 276 14.84 17.34 16.83
CA ALA A 276 13.48 17.83 16.83
C ALA A 276 13.22 18.89 17.90
N SER A 277 12.48 19.94 17.53
CA SER A 277 12.16 21.07 18.40
C SER A 277 10.74 21.59 18.12
N VAL A 278 10.15 22.25 19.13
CA VAL A 278 8.86 22.92 19.02
C VAL A 278 9.11 24.39 18.65
N SER A 279 8.37 24.92 17.69
CA SER A 279 8.44 26.34 17.33
C SER A 279 7.06 26.96 17.21
N LYS A 280 6.96 28.20 17.68
CA LYS A 280 5.77 29.04 17.58
C LYS A 280 5.76 29.93 16.33
N ASN A 281 6.79 29.87 15.50
CA ASN A 281 6.89 30.72 14.31
C ASN A 281 6.02 30.14 13.18
N GLU A 282 5.55 31.02 12.30
CA GLU A 282 4.98 30.61 11.02
C GLU A 282 6.09 30.08 10.11
N TRP A 283 5.88 28.89 9.54
CA TRP A 283 6.81 28.24 8.63
C TRP A 283 6.19 28.18 7.24
N TYR A 284 7.02 28.39 6.22
CA TYR A 284 6.52 28.54 4.84
C TYR A 284 6.51 27.21 4.08
N ARG A 285 7.47 26.33 4.39
CA ARG A 285 7.59 25.01 3.74
C ARG A 285 7.57 23.91 4.77
N MET A 286 6.80 22.86 4.47
CA MET A 286 6.74 21.62 5.24
C MET A 286 7.16 20.47 4.33
N GLU A 287 8.15 19.70 4.75
CA GLU A 287 8.68 18.56 3.99
C GLU A 287 8.77 17.36 4.92
N PRO A 288 8.02 16.27 4.69
CA PRO A 288 8.30 15.03 5.42
C PRO A 288 9.71 14.59 5.08
N ILE A 289 10.48 14.16 6.07
CA ILE A 289 11.88 13.70 5.91
C ILE A 289 12.08 12.26 6.40
N GLY A 290 11.11 11.70 7.11
CA GLY A 290 11.06 10.29 7.45
C GLY A 290 9.87 9.94 8.34
N GLY A 291 9.61 8.64 8.48
CA GLY A 291 8.54 8.11 9.33
C GLY A 291 8.97 6.87 10.10
N LEU A 292 8.70 6.87 11.40
CA LEU A 292 8.86 5.72 12.29
C LEU A 292 7.49 5.14 12.61
N THR A 293 7.25 3.89 12.23
CA THR A 293 6.12 3.10 12.74
C THR A 293 6.63 2.19 13.85
N HIS A 294 6.01 2.23 15.02
CA HIS A 294 6.51 1.56 16.21
C HIS A 294 5.37 1.33 17.22
N GLU A 295 5.67 0.82 18.42
CA GLU A 295 4.66 0.40 19.40
C GLU A 295 3.59 -0.55 18.79
N ILE A 296 4.01 -1.48 17.91
CA ILE A 296 3.09 -2.39 17.22
C ILE A 296 2.58 -3.45 18.21
N VAL A 297 1.27 -3.50 18.42
CA VAL A 297 0.60 -4.45 19.30
C VAL A 297 -0.46 -5.22 18.52
N LEU A 298 -0.26 -6.54 18.43
CA LEU A 298 -1.17 -7.48 17.77
C LEU A 298 -2.26 -7.97 18.72
N ASP A 299 -3.35 -8.48 18.16
CA ASP A 299 -4.45 -9.15 18.87
C ASP A 299 -5.01 -8.34 20.06
N THR A 300 -4.94 -7.01 19.94
CA THR A 300 -5.41 -6.09 20.96
C THR A 300 -6.94 -6.03 20.99
N LYS A 301 -7.50 -5.90 22.20
CA LYS A 301 -8.95 -5.77 22.36
C LYS A 301 -9.39 -4.38 21.89
N ILE A 302 -9.99 -4.31 20.71
CA ILE A 302 -10.56 -3.08 20.13
C ILE A 302 -12.06 -3.27 19.98
N ALA A 303 -12.85 -2.32 20.49
CA ALA A 303 -14.29 -2.39 20.32
C ALA A 303 -14.67 -2.09 18.86
N ALA A 304 -15.63 -2.83 18.30
CA ALA A 304 -16.10 -2.59 16.94
C ALA A 304 -16.67 -1.16 16.76
N SER A 305 -17.21 -0.57 17.81
CA SER A 305 -17.72 0.81 17.83
C SER A 305 -16.65 1.87 17.60
N GLU A 306 -15.36 1.56 17.82
CA GLU A 306 -14.27 2.49 17.49
C GLU A 306 -14.14 2.73 15.97
N PHE A 307 -14.70 1.83 15.15
CA PHE A 307 -14.70 1.91 13.69
C PHE A 307 -16.06 2.30 13.10
N SER A 308 -16.94 2.90 13.90
CA SER A 308 -18.24 3.37 13.42
C SER A 308 -18.07 4.49 12.39
N LEU A 309 -18.83 4.42 11.29
CA LEU A 309 -18.98 5.51 10.33
C LEU A 309 -20.18 6.41 10.65
N ASP A 310 -20.88 6.15 11.77
CA ASP A 310 -21.92 7.04 12.27
C ASP A 310 -21.27 8.21 13.04
N PRO A 311 -21.56 9.46 12.67
CA PRO A 311 -21.02 10.62 13.36
C PRO A 311 -21.55 10.67 14.80
N PRO A 312 -20.77 11.21 15.76
CA PRO A 312 -21.31 11.48 17.10
C PRO A 312 -22.50 12.43 17.03
N ALA A 313 -23.48 12.25 17.92
CA ALA A 313 -24.76 12.94 17.86
C ALA A 313 -24.67 14.48 17.95
N ASP A 314 -23.59 15.00 18.54
CA ASP A 314 -23.34 16.43 18.70
C ASP A 314 -22.45 17.04 17.60
N TYR A 315 -22.17 16.29 16.52
CA TYR A 315 -21.34 16.76 15.41
C TYR A 315 -22.20 17.28 14.24
N ALA A 316 -21.75 18.37 13.63
CA ALA A 316 -22.27 18.81 12.34
C ALA A 316 -21.85 17.82 11.25
N PHE A 317 -22.82 17.21 10.57
CA PHE A 317 -22.55 16.15 9.59
C PHE A 317 -22.65 16.64 8.14
N GLU A 318 -21.62 16.34 7.36
CA GLU A 318 -21.55 16.57 5.92
C GLU A 318 -21.24 15.25 5.20
N LYS A 319 -21.90 15.02 4.06
CA LYS A 319 -21.60 13.87 3.19
C LYS A 319 -21.13 14.37 1.84
N MET A 320 -19.92 13.99 1.46
CA MET A 320 -19.32 14.31 0.16
C MET A 320 -19.56 13.17 -0.84
N ALA A 321 -19.86 13.54 -2.07
CA ALA A 321 -19.88 12.59 -3.18
C ALA A 321 -18.46 12.09 -3.50
N LYS A 322 -18.35 10.92 -4.15
CA LYS A 322 -17.06 10.46 -4.67
C LYS A 322 -16.52 11.50 -5.64
N PRO A 323 -15.31 12.05 -5.42
CA PRO A 323 -14.69 12.90 -6.41
C PRO A 323 -14.37 12.07 -7.66
N THR A 324 -14.73 12.58 -8.83
CA THR A 324 -14.49 11.94 -10.13
C THR A 324 -13.77 12.92 -11.05
N VAL A 325 -13.10 12.39 -12.07
CA VAL A 325 -12.62 13.17 -13.21
C VAL A 325 -13.63 13.05 -14.34
N THR A 326 -14.05 14.18 -14.90
CA THR A 326 -14.92 14.20 -16.09
C THR A 326 -14.11 13.99 -17.36
N GLU A 327 -14.77 13.63 -18.47
CA GLU A 327 -14.12 13.52 -19.79
C GLU A 327 -13.39 14.82 -20.16
N GLY A 328 -14.06 15.97 -20.03
CA GLY A 328 -13.46 17.27 -20.31
C GLY A 328 -12.25 17.59 -19.43
N GLU A 329 -12.27 17.20 -18.15
CA GLU A 329 -11.12 17.42 -17.25
C GLU A 329 -9.93 16.52 -17.59
N MET A 330 -10.16 15.26 -17.96
CA MET A 330 -9.10 14.37 -18.46
C MET A 330 -8.48 14.95 -19.74
N ILE A 331 -9.29 15.38 -20.71
CA ILE A 331 -8.79 15.98 -21.96
C ILE A 331 -8.05 17.29 -21.70
N ALA A 332 -8.59 18.15 -20.83
CA ALA A 332 -7.92 19.40 -20.45
C ALA A 332 -6.56 19.13 -19.78
N TYR A 333 -6.48 18.12 -18.91
CA TYR A 333 -5.25 17.69 -18.27
C TYR A 333 -4.21 17.20 -19.29
N LEU A 334 -4.59 16.27 -20.19
CA LEU A 334 -3.68 15.78 -21.24
C LEU A 334 -3.24 16.88 -22.20
N GLY A 335 -4.14 17.80 -22.56
CA GLY A 335 -3.82 18.96 -23.38
C GLY A 335 -2.88 19.95 -22.68
N ALA A 336 -3.05 20.18 -21.38
CA ALA A 336 -2.11 21.00 -20.60
C ALA A 336 -0.72 20.33 -20.54
N ALA A 337 -0.69 19.02 -20.30
CA ALA A 337 0.53 18.23 -20.24
C ALA A 337 1.26 18.21 -21.59
N ALA A 338 0.56 18.05 -22.70
CA ALA A 338 1.16 18.11 -24.04
C ALA A 338 1.75 19.49 -24.35
N ARG A 339 1.06 20.59 -24.00
CA ARG A 339 1.65 21.95 -24.11
C ARG A 339 2.89 22.11 -23.24
N PHE A 340 2.87 21.53 -22.04
CA PHE A 340 3.99 21.53 -21.11
C PHE A 340 5.19 20.73 -21.66
N ASN A 341 4.94 19.68 -22.44
CA ASN A 341 5.91 18.83 -23.13
C ASN A 341 6.16 19.28 -24.58
N ASN A 342 6.27 20.60 -24.81
CA ASN A 342 6.60 21.18 -26.12
C ASN A 342 5.60 20.85 -27.24
N GLN A 343 4.30 20.89 -26.93
CA GLN A 343 3.18 20.60 -27.84
C GLN A 343 3.04 19.13 -28.27
N VAL A 344 3.73 18.19 -27.61
CA VAL A 344 3.66 16.76 -27.94
C VAL A 344 2.98 16.00 -26.80
N PHE A 345 2.04 15.12 -27.13
CA PHE A 345 1.41 14.23 -26.15
C PHE A 345 2.43 13.24 -25.56
N PRO A 346 2.34 12.95 -24.25
CA PRO A 346 3.32 12.13 -23.54
C PRO A 346 3.34 10.68 -24.03
N GLU A 347 4.43 9.94 -23.76
CA GLU A 347 4.51 8.51 -24.08
C GLU A 347 3.49 7.68 -23.29
N SER A 348 3.18 8.10 -22.06
CA SER A 348 2.19 7.47 -21.20
C SER A 348 1.18 8.50 -20.71
N PRO A 349 -0.13 8.21 -20.73
CA PRO A 349 -1.14 9.11 -20.20
C PRO A 349 -1.15 9.14 -18.66
N TYR A 350 -0.49 8.16 -18.03
CA TYR A 350 -0.39 8.04 -16.58
C TYR A 350 0.81 8.79 -16.01
N ASN A 351 1.86 9.00 -16.82
CA ASN A 351 3.02 9.84 -16.52
C ASN A 351 3.06 11.03 -17.51
N ALA A 352 2.06 11.91 -17.41
CA ALA A 352 1.75 12.83 -18.50
C ALA A 352 2.75 13.99 -18.67
N PHE A 353 3.58 14.28 -17.68
CA PHE A 353 4.53 15.40 -17.72
C PHE A 353 5.82 15.04 -16.97
N ASP A 354 6.90 15.74 -17.30
CA ASP A 354 8.17 15.66 -16.57
C ASP A 354 8.01 16.23 -15.15
N SER A 355 8.18 15.36 -14.15
CA SER A 355 7.97 15.70 -12.75
C SER A 355 8.99 16.71 -12.21
N ASP A 356 10.24 16.67 -12.67
CA ASP A 356 11.28 17.61 -12.25
C ASP A 356 11.00 19.01 -12.78
N LYS A 357 10.61 19.09 -14.06
CA LYS A 357 10.18 20.34 -14.69
C LYS A 357 8.93 20.89 -14.00
N PHE A 358 7.96 20.05 -13.68
CA PHE A 358 6.75 20.45 -12.96
C PHE A 358 7.07 20.97 -11.55
N ASN A 359 7.93 20.27 -10.81
CA ASN A 359 8.36 20.68 -9.48
C ASN A 359 9.10 22.02 -9.53
N ALA A 360 10.06 22.17 -10.44
CA ALA A 360 10.77 23.43 -10.66
C ALA A 360 9.81 24.59 -10.96
N ALA A 361 8.79 24.36 -11.80
CA ALA A 361 7.75 25.36 -12.09
C ALA A 361 6.88 25.68 -10.86
N SER A 362 6.52 24.67 -10.07
CA SER A 362 5.68 24.82 -8.88
C SER A 362 6.37 25.64 -7.79
N TYR A 363 7.70 25.58 -7.70
CA TYR A 363 8.49 26.39 -6.76
C TYR A 363 8.70 27.85 -7.18
N LYS A 364 8.38 28.24 -8.42
CA LYS A 364 8.45 29.64 -8.85
C LYS A 364 7.39 30.49 -8.15
N ASP A 365 7.70 31.77 -7.94
CA ASP A 365 6.68 32.78 -7.61
C ASP A 365 5.61 32.76 -8.72
N PRO A 366 4.31 32.80 -8.38
CA PRO A 366 3.24 32.77 -9.38
C PRO A 366 3.40 33.77 -10.54
N LYS A 367 4.01 34.94 -10.31
CA LYS A 367 4.23 35.96 -11.35
C LYS A 367 5.34 35.59 -12.35
N ASP A 368 6.24 34.68 -11.97
CA ASP A 368 7.41 34.27 -12.76
C ASP A 368 7.13 32.98 -13.56
N ARG A 369 5.93 32.41 -13.42
CA ARG A 369 5.49 31.23 -14.16
C ARG A 369 5.03 31.63 -15.57
N THR A 370 5.41 30.82 -16.55
CA THR A 370 4.85 30.92 -17.89
C THR A 370 3.37 30.53 -17.89
N LYS A 371 2.62 30.97 -18.91
CA LYS A 371 1.19 30.60 -19.04
C LYS A 371 0.98 29.08 -19.12
N VAL A 372 1.93 28.36 -19.74
CA VAL A 372 1.86 26.89 -19.87
C VAL A 372 2.12 26.20 -18.53
N GLU A 373 3.12 26.66 -17.77
CA GLU A 373 3.37 26.17 -16.40
C GLU A 373 2.16 26.40 -15.50
N GLN A 374 1.61 27.61 -15.49
CA GLN A 374 0.47 27.95 -14.66
C GLN A 374 -0.77 27.10 -15.01
N ALA A 375 -1.06 26.91 -16.30
CA ALA A 375 -2.20 26.10 -16.72
C ALA A 375 -2.08 24.62 -16.28
N MET A 376 -0.87 24.05 -16.33
CA MET A 376 -0.61 22.69 -15.86
C MET A 376 -0.75 22.55 -14.34
N ILE A 377 -0.26 23.54 -13.59
CA ILE A 377 -0.41 23.60 -12.12
C ILE A 377 -1.89 23.75 -11.75
N ASP A 378 -2.61 24.69 -12.36
CA ASP A 378 -4.02 24.98 -12.06
C ASP A 378 -4.91 23.74 -12.24
N ILE A 379 -4.76 23.01 -13.35
CA ILE A 379 -5.58 21.81 -13.58
C ILE A 379 -5.25 20.68 -12.60
N ARG A 380 -3.97 20.50 -12.27
CA ARG A 380 -3.54 19.48 -11.29
C ARG A 380 -4.04 19.84 -9.90
N ASP A 381 -3.87 21.09 -9.48
CA ASP A 381 -4.29 21.58 -8.16
C ASP A 381 -5.81 21.52 -8.03
N LYS A 382 -6.57 21.93 -9.06
CA LYS A 382 -8.03 21.76 -9.09
C LYS A 382 -8.46 20.30 -8.86
N ILE A 383 -7.74 19.34 -9.44
CA ILE A 383 -8.05 17.91 -9.27
C ILE A 383 -7.64 17.43 -7.87
N MET A 384 -6.46 17.80 -7.39
CA MET A 384 -5.95 17.43 -6.06
C MET A 384 -6.76 18.04 -4.91
N MET A 385 -7.28 19.27 -5.07
CA MET A 385 -8.17 19.91 -4.08
C MET A 385 -9.48 19.14 -3.88
N ARG A 386 -9.86 18.26 -4.82
CA ARG A 386 -10.97 17.30 -4.67
C ARG A 386 -10.51 15.96 -4.09
N GLU A 387 -9.31 15.88 -3.54
CA GLU A 387 -8.69 14.66 -2.96
C GLU A 387 -8.47 13.53 -3.98
N ILE A 388 -8.24 13.88 -5.25
CA ILE A 388 -7.85 12.92 -6.29
C ILE A 388 -6.32 12.94 -6.43
N TYR A 389 -5.63 12.04 -5.73
CA TYR A 389 -4.16 12.01 -5.64
C TYR A 389 -3.47 11.06 -6.63
N ARG A 390 -4.18 10.62 -7.66
CA ARG A 390 -3.65 9.75 -8.72
C ARG A 390 -3.79 10.41 -10.08
N SER A 391 -3.21 9.80 -11.11
CA SER A 391 -3.37 10.27 -12.50
C SER A 391 -4.85 10.53 -12.82
N PRO A 392 -5.20 11.74 -13.31
CA PRO A 392 -6.56 12.07 -13.70
C PRO A 392 -7.12 11.12 -14.77
N VAL A 393 -6.26 10.64 -15.66
CA VAL A 393 -6.63 9.66 -16.69
C VAL A 393 -6.99 8.33 -16.04
N LYS A 394 -6.21 7.87 -15.06
CA LYS A 394 -6.51 6.63 -14.34
C LYS A 394 -7.81 6.73 -13.54
N GLN A 395 -8.07 7.88 -12.91
CA GLN A 395 -9.33 8.12 -12.23
C GLN A 395 -10.51 8.10 -13.21
N PHE A 396 -10.39 8.77 -14.36
CA PHE A 396 -11.41 8.79 -15.39
C PHE A 396 -11.70 7.38 -15.92
N GLU A 397 -10.67 6.62 -16.27
CA GLU A 397 -10.79 5.23 -16.74
C GLU A 397 -11.64 4.41 -15.76
N GLU A 398 -11.27 4.38 -14.48
CA GLU A 398 -11.95 3.53 -13.52
C GLU A 398 -13.39 3.95 -13.20
N ASP A 399 -13.68 5.26 -13.25
CA ASP A 399 -14.98 5.79 -12.85
C ASP A 399 -15.96 5.83 -14.03
N GLN A 400 -15.47 6.19 -15.22
CA GLN A 400 -16.29 6.58 -16.35
C GLN A 400 -16.29 5.57 -17.49
N THR A 401 -15.31 4.67 -17.58
CA THR A 401 -15.20 3.73 -18.69
C THR A 401 -15.62 2.30 -18.30
N VAL A 402 -15.88 1.49 -19.32
CA VAL A 402 -15.97 0.04 -19.18
C VAL A 402 -14.57 -0.48 -18.85
N PRO A 403 -14.40 -1.40 -17.87
CA PRO A 403 -13.09 -1.95 -17.53
C PRO A 403 -12.33 -2.45 -18.76
N ASN A 404 -11.03 -2.12 -18.85
CA ASN A 404 -10.13 -2.50 -19.94
C ASN A 404 -10.55 -1.98 -21.33
N SER A 405 -11.34 -0.89 -21.40
CA SER A 405 -11.74 -0.30 -22.68
C SER A 405 -10.96 0.96 -23.06
N PHE A 406 -10.15 1.51 -22.16
CA PHE A 406 -9.35 2.70 -22.42
C PHE A 406 -8.02 2.32 -23.06
N TYR A 407 -7.72 2.92 -24.21
CA TYR A 407 -6.49 2.72 -24.95
C TYR A 407 -5.89 4.08 -25.31
N TYR A 408 -4.58 4.18 -25.14
CA TYR A 408 -3.82 5.38 -25.44
C TYR A 408 -2.80 5.08 -26.55
N VAL A 409 -2.79 5.93 -27.56
CA VAL A 409 -1.88 5.88 -28.72
C VAL A 409 -1.30 7.26 -29.04
N GLY A 410 -1.34 8.16 -28.06
CA GLY A 410 -0.98 9.57 -28.21
C GLY A 410 0.50 9.84 -28.37
N THR A 411 1.36 8.85 -28.15
CA THR A 411 2.81 9.01 -28.19
C THR A 411 3.26 9.67 -29.50
N GLY A 412 3.89 10.84 -29.39
CA GLY A 412 4.41 11.59 -30.54
C GLY A 412 3.37 12.37 -31.34
N VAL A 413 2.07 12.32 -30.98
CA VAL A 413 1.05 13.18 -31.59
C VAL A 413 1.28 14.63 -31.13
N GLU A 414 1.21 15.58 -32.05
CA GLU A 414 1.31 17.01 -31.75
C GLU A 414 -0.07 17.63 -31.51
N ILE A 415 -0.14 18.63 -30.63
CA ILE A 415 -1.36 19.41 -30.43
C ILE A 415 -1.78 20.07 -31.76
N GLY A 416 -3.06 19.94 -32.09
CA GLY A 416 -3.68 20.50 -33.31
C GLY A 416 -3.82 19.51 -34.46
N GLN A 417 -3.27 18.30 -34.36
CA GLN A 417 -3.43 17.25 -35.36
C GLN A 417 -4.83 16.60 -35.28
N ALA A 418 -5.83 17.26 -35.87
CA ALA A 418 -7.25 16.89 -35.80
C ALA A 418 -7.61 15.51 -36.42
N ASP A 419 -6.72 14.95 -37.25
CA ASP A 419 -6.86 13.64 -37.90
C ASP A 419 -6.19 12.50 -37.11
N LYS A 420 -5.45 12.80 -36.04
CA LYS A 420 -4.73 11.80 -35.23
C LYS A 420 -5.50 11.49 -33.96
N ILE A 421 -5.89 10.23 -33.78
CA ILE A 421 -6.44 9.73 -32.51
C ILE A 421 -5.31 9.68 -31.48
N VAL A 422 -5.56 10.22 -30.29
CA VAL A 422 -4.65 10.17 -29.14
C VAL A 422 -5.06 9.05 -28.18
N GLY A 423 -6.36 8.77 -28.07
CA GLY A 423 -6.85 7.61 -27.35
C GLY A 423 -8.34 7.40 -27.57
N TRP A 424 -8.84 6.23 -27.17
CA TRP A 424 -10.25 5.87 -27.23
C TRP A 424 -10.69 5.09 -26.01
N TYR A 425 -11.99 5.10 -25.75
CA TYR A 425 -12.59 4.41 -24.62
C TYR A 425 -14.08 4.14 -24.86
N ARG A 426 -14.62 3.17 -24.11
CA ARG A 426 -16.06 2.92 -24.06
C ARG A 426 -16.61 3.46 -22.75
N LEU A 427 -17.54 4.41 -22.82
CA LEU A 427 -18.19 4.94 -21.61
C LEU A 427 -19.02 3.85 -20.92
N ARG A 428 -18.98 3.84 -19.59
CA ARG A 428 -19.78 2.91 -18.78
C ARG A 428 -21.27 3.18 -18.96
N GLN A 429 -21.65 4.45 -19.01
CA GLN A 429 -23.00 4.89 -19.32
C GLN A 429 -23.17 4.92 -20.84
N GLY A 430 -24.22 4.27 -21.37
CA GLY A 430 -24.50 4.24 -22.81
C GLY A 430 -23.63 3.31 -23.65
N LYS A 431 -22.48 2.82 -23.14
CA LYS A 431 -21.56 1.89 -23.84
C LYS A 431 -21.07 2.43 -25.20
N GLN A 432 -21.09 3.74 -25.37
CA GLN A 432 -20.66 4.41 -26.60
C GLN A 432 -19.14 4.41 -26.69
N LEU A 433 -18.61 4.06 -27.87
CA LEU A 433 -17.19 4.15 -28.18
C LEU A 433 -16.87 5.59 -28.60
N ARG A 434 -15.89 6.20 -27.92
CA ARG A 434 -15.46 7.57 -28.15
C ARG A 434 -13.95 7.61 -28.34
N ALA A 435 -13.49 8.50 -29.19
CA ALA A 435 -12.08 8.80 -29.38
C ALA A 435 -11.82 10.29 -29.20
N PHE A 436 -10.65 10.63 -28.64
CA PHE A 436 -10.16 11.99 -28.61
C PHE A 436 -8.93 12.15 -29.49
N TYR A 437 -8.79 13.33 -30.08
CA TYR A 437 -7.85 13.62 -31.16
C TYR A 437 -6.77 14.61 -30.72
N GLY A 438 -5.73 14.78 -31.56
CA GLY A 438 -4.62 15.70 -31.30
C GLY A 438 -5.04 17.16 -31.15
N ASP A 439 -6.17 17.55 -31.73
CA ASP A 439 -6.80 18.87 -31.54
C ASP A 439 -7.66 18.98 -30.28
N LEU A 440 -7.65 17.96 -29.41
CA LEU A 440 -8.46 17.82 -28.19
C LEU A 440 -9.97 17.68 -28.43
N SER A 441 -10.40 17.49 -29.69
CA SER A 441 -11.80 17.15 -29.97
C SER A 441 -12.12 15.73 -29.52
N VAL A 442 -13.36 15.48 -29.10
CA VAL A 442 -13.88 14.15 -28.77
C VAL A 442 -15.01 13.82 -29.72
N LYS A 443 -14.97 12.64 -30.34
CA LYS A 443 -15.98 12.17 -31.29
C LYS A 443 -16.46 10.77 -30.93
N ASP A 444 -17.72 10.53 -31.22
CA ASP A 444 -18.26 9.18 -31.20
C ASP A 444 -17.79 8.46 -32.47
N ILE A 445 -17.31 7.23 -32.31
CA ILE A 445 -16.74 6.45 -33.41
C ILE A 445 -17.27 5.02 -33.42
N THR A 446 -17.17 4.37 -34.57
CA THR A 446 -17.38 2.93 -34.73
C THR A 446 -16.06 2.17 -34.63
N GLU A 447 -16.12 0.87 -34.35
CA GLU A 447 -14.92 0.02 -34.27
C GLU A 447 -14.12 0.02 -35.59
N SER A 448 -14.80 0.19 -36.74
CA SER A 448 -14.15 0.30 -38.07
C SER A 448 -13.32 1.57 -38.27
N GLN A 449 -13.45 2.58 -37.40
CA GLN A 449 -12.66 3.82 -37.44
C GLN A 449 -11.43 3.75 -36.54
N LEU A 450 -11.28 2.69 -35.73
CA LEU A 450 -10.08 2.49 -34.93
C LEU A 450 -8.89 2.10 -35.83
N PRO A 451 -7.66 2.49 -35.46
CA PRO A 451 -6.46 2.02 -36.15
C PRO A 451 -6.40 0.48 -36.08
N LEU A 452 -6.62 -0.18 -37.22
CA LEU A 452 -6.88 -1.63 -37.36
C LEU A 452 -5.79 -2.56 -36.80
N ASN A 453 -4.58 -2.05 -36.57
CA ASN A 453 -3.42 -2.86 -36.19
C ASN A 453 -3.29 -3.12 -34.68
N LEU A 454 -4.24 -2.67 -33.85
CA LEU A 454 -4.13 -2.72 -32.38
C LEU A 454 -5.12 -3.66 -31.69
N LEU A 455 -5.97 -4.37 -32.44
CA LEU A 455 -6.90 -5.37 -31.88
C LEU A 455 -6.33 -6.80 -31.86
N GLU A 456 -5.15 -7.02 -32.44
CA GLU A 456 -4.47 -8.34 -32.49
C GLU A 456 -3.31 -8.47 -31.48
N GLN A 457 -3.10 -7.47 -30.62
CA GLN A 457 -2.15 -7.48 -29.49
C GLN A 457 -2.91 -7.50 -28.17
#